data_AF-A0A9D6F1G0-F1
#
_entry.id   AF-A0A9D6F1G0-F1
#
_cell.length_a   1.000
_cell.length_b   1.000
_cell.length_c   1.000
_cell.angle_alpha   90.00
_cell.angle_beta   90.00
_cell.angle_gamma   90.00
#
_symmetry.space_group_name_H-M   'P 1'
#
loop_
_entity.id
_entity.type
_entity.pdbx_description
1 polymer ?
#
loop_
_entity_poly.entity_id
_entity_poly.type
_entity_poly.pdbx_seq_one_letter_code
_entity_poly.pdbx_strand_id
1 'polypeptide(L)'
;MKPSYLFLILGVVAAMATPGQAQWFFSKKAKVKASQRVPELILVIKTEPNDRKRAQAAEELREFDTRTFTEIVPVLADVLLHDKKANVRAEALTSLARIRPVTALAGQTLEKASGSDESWRIRLQARAALTRYYLAGYSAKKTSPPPAAKKTATTTSEPPLPAPRFGAPRVEDSPPPIVAPVPKEAPGTRGPSLFP
;
A
#
# COMPACT_ATOMS: atom_id res chain seq x y z
N MET A 1 38.72 -19.91 66.32
CA MET A 1 38.57 -21.30 66.81
C MET A 1 37.07 -21.53 67.01
N LYS A 2 36.32 -22.40 66.34
CA LYS A 2 36.59 -23.55 65.47
C LYS A 2 35.45 -23.63 64.40
N PRO A 3 35.73 -24.03 63.15
CA PRO A 3 34.73 -24.32 62.12
C PRO A 3 34.33 -25.81 62.16
N SER A 4 33.05 -26.13 62.37
CA SER A 4 32.55 -27.51 62.32
C SER A 4 31.10 -27.58 61.85
N TYR A 5 30.88 -27.41 60.55
CA TYR A 5 29.66 -27.89 59.87
C TYR A 5 30.00 -28.41 58.46
N LEU A 6 31.15 -29.10 58.34
CA LEU A 6 31.60 -29.66 57.06
C LEU A 6 31.06 -31.07 56.77
N PHE A 7 30.49 -31.81 57.72
CA PHE A 7 30.10 -33.19 57.44
C PHE A 7 28.88 -33.64 58.23
N LEU A 8 27.68 -33.22 57.79
CA LEU A 8 26.44 -33.96 58.08
C LEU A 8 25.30 -33.47 57.18
N ILE A 9 25.26 -34.00 55.96
CA ILE A 9 24.08 -34.55 55.25
C ILE A 9 24.50 -34.70 53.78
N LEU A 10 25.24 -35.78 53.55
CA LEU A 10 25.40 -36.43 52.26
C LEU A 10 24.09 -37.18 51.97
N GLY A 11 23.42 -36.81 50.88
CA GLY A 11 22.60 -37.73 50.07
C GLY A 11 21.16 -37.98 50.49
N VAL A 12 20.23 -37.13 50.02
CA VAL A 12 18.89 -37.57 49.58
C VAL A 12 18.41 -36.64 48.45
N VAL A 13 17.88 -37.25 47.38
CA VAL A 13 17.23 -36.67 46.18
C VAL A 13 18.12 -36.21 45.02
N ALA A 14 18.63 -37.22 44.31
CA ALA A 14 18.78 -37.16 42.87
C ALA A 14 17.39 -37.01 42.18
N ALA A 15 17.43 -36.48 40.94
CA ALA A 15 16.38 -36.50 39.91
C ALA A 15 15.25 -35.45 40.02
N MET A 16 15.52 -34.27 39.45
CA MET A 16 14.59 -33.59 38.51
C MET A 16 15.41 -32.86 37.43
N ALA A 17 16.18 -33.64 36.66
CA ALA A 17 16.58 -33.21 35.33
C ALA A 17 15.32 -33.31 34.45
N THR A 18 14.74 -32.18 34.05
CA THR A 18 13.74 -32.14 32.97
C THR A 18 14.49 -31.97 31.66
N PRO A 19 14.64 -33.02 30.84
CA PRO A 19 15.13 -32.87 29.48
C PRO A 19 13.97 -32.34 28.62
N GLY A 20 14.24 -31.27 27.88
CA GLY A 20 13.51 -30.92 26.68
C GLY A 20 12.10 -30.35 26.91
N GLN A 21 11.95 -29.07 26.66
CA GLN A 21 11.19 -28.57 25.50
C GLN A 21 11.69 -27.15 25.22
N ALA A 22 12.94 -27.07 24.78
CA ALA A 22 13.31 -26.05 23.80
C ALA A 22 12.51 -26.39 22.53
N GLN A 23 11.24 -26.01 22.50
CA GLN A 23 10.53 -25.79 21.25
C GLN A 23 11.25 -24.58 20.65
N TRP A 24 12.33 -24.70 19.88
CA TRP A 24 12.34 -25.24 18.52
C TRP A 24 10.98 -25.11 17.81
N PHE A 25 10.26 -24.02 18.09
CA PHE A 25 9.20 -23.53 17.22
C PHE A 25 9.82 -22.84 15.99
N PHE A 26 10.76 -23.51 15.33
CA PHE A 26 10.85 -23.44 13.88
C PHE A 26 9.71 -24.28 13.32
N SER A 27 8.47 -23.85 13.58
CA SER A 27 7.35 -24.20 12.72
C SER A 27 7.68 -23.58 11.38
N LYS A 28 8.40 -24.33 10.55
CA LYS A 28 8.52 -24.06 9.12
C LYS A 28 7.09 -23.98 8.62
N LYS A 29 6.53 -22.77 8.54
CA LYS A 29 5.25 -22.53 7.87
C LYS A 29 5.36 -23.30 6.56
N ALA A 30 4.47 -24.27 6.35
CA ALA A 30 4.44 -25.06 5.14
C ALA A 30 4.59 -24.06 4.00
N LYS A 31 5.66 -24.20 3.21
CA LYS A 31 6.08 -23.18 2.26
C LYS A 31 5.10 -23.24 1.09
N VAL A 32 3.90 -22.70 1.31
CA VAL A 32 2.90 -22.47 0.27
C VAL A 32 3.64 -21.72 -0.83
N LYS A 33 3.50 -22.21 -2.06
CA LYS A 33 4.21 -21.61 -3.19
C LYS A 33 3.90 -20.12 -3.22
N ALA A 34 4.94 -19.29 -3.31
CA ALA A 34 4.80 -17.83 -3.28
C ALA A 34 3.77 -17.33 -4.30
N SER A 35 3.71 -17.98 -5.47
CA SER A 35 2.74 -17.68 -6.54
C SER A 35 1.28 -17.90 -6.16
N GLN A 36 0.99 -18.77 -5.19
CA GLN A 36 -0.37 -18.97 -4.66
C GLN A 36 -0.60 -18.11 -3.42
N ARG A 37 0.45 -17.89 -2.61
CA ARG A 37 0.33 -17.17 -1.35
C ARG A 37 0.13 -15.66 -1.54
N VAL A 38 0.83 -15.04 -2.49
CA VAL A 38 0.70 -13.60 -2.75
C VAL A 38 -0.72 -13.19 -3.13
N PRO A 39 -1.39 -13.82 -4.13
CA PRO A 39 -2.76 -13.42 -4.48
C PRO A 39 -3.77 -13.71 -3.35
N GLU A 40 -3.56 -14.78 -2.57
CA GLU A 40 -4.36 -15.06 -1.37
C GLU A 40 -4.22 -13.93 -0.35
N LEU A 41 -3.00 -13.49 -0.05
CA LEU A 41 -2.74 -12.39 0.89
C LEU A 41 -3.31 -11.06 0.39
N ILE A 42 -3.23 -10.79 -0.91
CA ILE A 42 -3.85 -9.60 -1.51
C ILE A 42 -5.38 -9.64 -1.34
N LEU A 43 -5.99 -10.81 -1.53
CA LEU A 43 -7.41 -11.00 -1.30
C LEU A 43 -7.77 -10.76 0.18
N VAL A 44 -7.02 -11.38 1.11
CA VAL A 44 -7.17 -11.21 2.56
C VAL A 44 -7.13 -9.74 2.97
N ILE A 45 -6.16 -8.97 2.47
CA ILE A 45 -6.05 -7.54 2.75
C ILE A 45 -7.29 -6.75 2.30
N LYS A 46 -7.87 -7.12 1.15
CA LYS A 46 -9.00 -6.40 0.55
C LYS A 46 -10.34 -6.79 1.14
N THR A 47 -10.53 -8.06 1.51
CA THR A 47 -11.85 -8.60 1.87
C THR A 47 -12.02 -8.93 3.34
N GLU A 48 -10.94 -9.18 4.10
CA GLU A 48 -11.10 -9.58 5.50
C GLU A 48 -11.68 -8.45 6.36
N PRO A 49 -12.72 -8.73 7.18
CA PRO A 49 -13.25 -7.74 8.11
C PRO A 49 -12.33 -7.50 9.31
N ASN A 50 -11.49 -8.49 9.66
CA ASN A 50 -10.61 -8.41 10.82
C ASN A 50 -9.32 -7.64 10.48
N ASP A 51 -9.09 -6.54 11.19
CA ASP A 51 -7.94 -5.67 10.99
C ASP A 51 -6.61 -6.34 11.33
N ARG A 52 -6.57 -7.24 12.32
CA ARG A 52 -5.35 -7.97 12.67
C ARG A 52 -4.89 -8.89 11.55
N LYS A 53 -5.83 -9.58 10.90
CA LYS A 53 -5.53 -10.45 9.75
C LYS A 53 -5.05 -9.64 8.54
N ARG A 54 -5.68 -8.49 8.28
CA ARG A 54 -5.25 -7.58 7.21
C ARG A 54 -3.85 -7.03 7.47
N ALA A 55 -3.55 -6.62 8.69
CA ALA A 55 -2.23 -6.16 9.11
C ALA A 55 -1.18 -7.27 8.96
N GLN A 56 -1.48 -8.49 9.42
CA GLN A 56 -0.59 -9.64 9.25
C GLN A 56 -0.37 -9.97 7.78
N ALA A 57 -1.39 -9.88 6.94
CA ALA A 57 -1.23 -10.11 5.51
C ALA A 57 -0.34 -9.04 4.86
N ALA A 58 -0.47 -7.77 5.25
CA ALA A 58 0.42 -6.70 4.80
C ALA A 58 1.87 -6.92 5.26
N GLU A 59 2.05 -7.47 6.47
CA GLU A 59 3.35 -7.89 6.98
C GLU A 59 3.94 -9.04 6.14
N GLU A 60 3.18 -10.11 5.91
CA GLU A 60 3.63 -11.28 5.14
C GLU A 60 3.96 -10.90 3.68
N LEU A 61 3.22 -9.96 3.08
CA LEU A 61 3.48 -9.49 1.71
C LEU A 61 4.90 -8.93 1.52
N ARG A 62 5.54 -8.38 2.55
CA ARG A 62 6.89 -7.80 2.44
C ARG A 62 7.99 -8.86 2.32
N GLU A 63 7.70 -10.11 2.65
CA GLU A 63 8.67 -11.22 2.59
C GLU A 63 8.85 -11.75 1.16
N PHE A 64 7.95 -11.39 0.25
CA PHE A 64 8.00 -11.81 -1.14
C PHE A 64 8.80 -10.84 -2.01
N ASP A 65 9.40 -11.36 -3.06
CA ASP A 65 10.17 -10.56 -4.01
C ASP A 65 9.26 -9.74 -4.91
N THR A 66 9.35 -8.42 -4.78
CA THR A 66 8.56 -7.46 -5.57
C THR A 66 8.97 -7.35 -7.03
N ARG A 67 10.12 -7.92 -7.42
CA ARG A 67 10.46 -8.07 -8.85
C ARG A 67 9.63 -9.16 -9.52
N THR A 68 9.32 -10.21 -8.76
CA THR A 68 8.48 -11.31 -9.23
C THR A 68 7.00 -10.94 -9.13
N PHE A 69 6.61 -10.27 -8.04
CA PHE A 69 5.23 -9.88 -7.76
C PHE A 69 5.08 -8.36 -7.73
N THR A 70 4.99 -7.75 -8.92
CA THR A 70 4.91 -6.29 -9.08
C THR A 70 3.62 -5.68 -8.52
N GLU A 71 2.60 -6.52 -8.28
CA GLU A 71 1.31 -6.17 -7.69
C GLU A 71 1.35 -5.86 -6.19
N ILE A 72 2.41 -6.28 -5.47
CA ILE A 72 2.52 -6.08 -4.02
C ILE A 72 2.60 -4.58 -3.68
N VAL A 73 3.42 -3.83 -4.41
CA VAL A 73 3.67 -2.40 -4.15
C VAL A 73 2.40 -1.55 -4.30
N PRO A 74 1.63 -1.62 -5.41
CA PRO A 74 0.41 -0.83 -5.55
C PRO A 74 -0.67 -1.25 -4.53
N VAL A 75 -0.75 -2.53 -4.15
CA VAL A 75 -1.71 -2.98 -3.13
C VAL A 75 -1.36 -2.40 -1.76
N LEU A 76 -0.10 -2.48 -1.33
CA LEU A 76 0.31 -1.89 -0.05
C LEU A 76 0.18 -0.37 -0.04
N ALA A 77 0.41 0.29 -1.17
CA ALA A 77 0.20 1.72 -1.34
C ALA A 77 -1.28 2.11 -1.18
N ASP A 78 -2.19 1.34 -1.79
CA ASP A 78 -3.63 1.55 -1.67
C ASP A 78 -4.10 1.39 -0.22
N VAL A 79 -3.63 0.34 0.46
CA VAL A 79 -3.91 0.08 1.88
C VAL A 79 -3.39 1.22 2.77
N LEU A 80 -2.16 1.69 2.53
CA LEU A 80 -1.60 2.80 3.30
C LEU A 80 -2.44 4.08 3.16
N LEU A 81 -3.08 4.31 2.02
CA LEU A 81 -3.81 5.56 1.78
C LEU A 81 -5.30 5.47 2.12
N HIS A 82 -5.92 4.29 2.02
CA HIS A 82 -7.37 4.15 2.09
C HIS A 82 -7.87 3.20 3.18
N ASP A 83 -7.00 2.48 3.89
CA ASP A 83 -7.47 1.59 4.96
C ASP A 83 -8.05 2.37 6.14
N LYS A 84 -9.23 1.94 6.59
CA LYS A 84 -9.97 2.56 7.70
C LYS A 84 -9.20 2.49 9.03
N LYS A 85 -8.35 1.48 9.23
CA LYS A 85 -7.69 1.19 10.51
C LYS A 85 -6.23 1.60 10.46
N ALA A 86 -5.85 2.49 11.38
CA ALA A 86 -4.49 2.99 11.51
C ALA A 86 -3.43 1.88 11.70
N ASN A 87 -3.77 0.79 12.40
CA ASN A 87 -2.84 -0.34 12.59
C ASN A 87 -2.48 -1.00 11.25
N VAL A 88 -3.46 -1.22 10.38
CA VAL A 88 -3.23 -1.82 9.05
C VAL A 88 -2.40 -0.87 8.19
N ARG A 89 -2.70 0.44 8.22
CA ARG A 89 -1.90 1.47 7.53
C ARG A 89 -0.45 1.50 8.02
N ALA A 90 -0.21 1.38 9.33
CA ALA A 90 1.13 1.36 9.90
C ALA A 90 1.94 0.13 9.47
N GLU A 91 1.33 -1.05 9.40
CA GLU A 91 1.98 -2.23 8.86
C GLU A 91 2.26 -2.11 7.36
N ALA A 92 1.30 -1.60 6.57
CA ALA A 92 1.51 -1.34 5.16
C ALA A 92 2.66 -0.36 4.89
N LEU A 93 2.77 0.71 5.70
CA LEU A 93 3.88 1.66 5.67
C LEU A 93 5.22 0.96 5.95
N THR A 94 5.27 0.15 7.00
CA THR A 94 6.47 -0.56 7.41
C THR A 94 6.90 -1.57 6.34
N SER A 95 5.94 -2.26 5.74
CA SER A 95 6.16 -3.18 4.62
C SER A 95 6.70 -2.44 3.39
N LEU A 96 6.09 -1.32 2.99
CA LEU A 96 6.57 -0.49 1.87
C LEU A 96 8.00 0.03 2.09
N ALA A 97 8.32 0.46 3.31
CA ALA A 97 9.65 0.98 3.65
C ALA A 97 10.75 -0.10 3.58
N ARG A 98 10.40 -1.37 3.80
CA ARG A 98 11.33 -2.51 3.80
C ARG A 98 11.47 -3.17 2.44
N ILE A 99 10.49 -3.01 1.56
CA ILE A 99 10.50 -3.61 0.22
C ILE A 99 11.72 -3.14 -0.59
N ARG A 100 12.34 -4.10 -1.28
CA ARG A 100 13.40 -3.89 -2.26
C ARG A 100 13.05 -4.62 -3.56
N PRO A 101 13.31 -4.04 -4.74
CA PRO A 101 13.98 -2.74 -4.98
C PRO A 101 13.16 -1.51 -4.59
N VAL A 102 13.83 -0.37 -4.47
CA VAL A 102 13.22 0.94 -4.23
C VAL A 102 12.40 1.33 -5.47
N THR A 103 11.12 1.67 -5.28
CA THR A 103 10.22 2.04 -6.37
C THR A 103 9.71 3.47 -6.20
N ALA A 104 9.49 4.17 -7.32
CA ALA A 104 9.00 5.55 -7.28
C ALA A 104 7.61 5.64 -6.63
N LEU A 105 6.74 4.65 -6.88
CA LEU A 105 5.39 4.60 -6.34
C LEU A 105 5.40 4.51 -4.80
N ALA A 106 6.26 3.67 -4.22
CA ALA A 106 6.40 3.58 -2.77
C ALA A 106 6.95 4.86 -2.15
N GLY A 107 7.88 5.56 -2.82
CA GLY A 107 8.37 6.85 -2.35
C GLY A 107 7.27 7.93 -2.35
N GLN A 108 6.51 8.03 -3.43
CA GLN A 108 5.39 8.99 -3.55
C GLN A 108 4.28 8.71 -2.53
N THR A 109 3.99 7.44 -2.24
CA THR A 109 2.96 7.08 -1.26
C THR A 109 3.41 7.38 0.16
N LEU A 110 4.69 7.18 0.48
CA LEU A 110 5.28 7.61 1.76
C LEU A 110 5.28 9.14 1.90
N GLU A 111 5.58 9.89 0.83
CA GLU A 111 5.46 11.36 0.80
C GLU A 111 4.04 11.81 1.12
N LYS A 112 3.05 11.24 0.43
CA LYS A 112 1.63 11.53 0.67
C LYS A 112 1.23 11.19 2.11
N ALA A 113 1.53 9.98 2.59
CA ALA A 113 1.22 9.55 3.96
C ALA A 113 1.88 10.46 5.03
N SER A 114 3.07 11.00 4.75
CA SER A 114 3.77 11.91 5.67
C SER A 114 3.06 13.26 5.88
N GLY A 115 2.30 13.72 4.88
CA GLY A 115 1.60 15.00 4.91
C GLY A 115 0.11 14.88 5.22
N SER A 116 -0.54 13.82 4.72
CA SER A 116 -2.00 13.72 4.69
C SER A 116 -2.61 12.56 5.48
N ASP A 117 -1.84 11.74 6.19
CA ASP A 117 -2.44 10.69 7.03
C ASP A 117 -3.12 11.29 8.27
N GLU A 118 -4.31 10.76 8.58
CA GLU A 118 -5.12 11.12 9.76
C GLU A 118 -4.35 10.92 11.07
N SER A 119 -3.58 9.84 11.18
CA SER A 119 -2.82 9.49 12.38
C SER A 119 -1.49 10.23 12.42
N TRP A 120 -1.28 11.03 13.46
CA TRP A 120 0.01 11.68 13.73
C TRP A 120 1.18 10.68 13.78
N ARG A 121 0.95 9.49 14.35
CA ARG A 121 1.99 8.45 14.45
C ARG A 121 2.44 7.98 13.07
N ILE A 122 1.49 7.76 12.16
CA ILE A 122 1.78 7.31 10.80
C ILE A 122 2.52 8.40 10.03
N ARG A 123 2.12 9.68 10.18
CA ARG A 123 2.85 10.81 9.58
C ARG A 123 4.32 10.83 10.00
N LEU A 124 4.60 10.67 11.28
CA LEU A 124 5.96 10.64 11.81
C LEU A 124 6.75 9.42 11.31
N GLN A 125 6.12 8.23 11.30
CA GLN A 125 6.71 7.01 10.76
C GLN A 125 7.02 7.14 9.26
N ALA A 126 6.14 7.76 8.48
CA ALA A 126 6.33 7.98 7.06
C ALA A 126 7.53 8.89 6.80
N ARG A 127 7.69 9.96 7.59
CA ARG A 127 8.88 10.84 7.53
C ARG A 127 10.17 10.06 7.82
N ALA A 128 10.18 9.22 8.86
CA ALA A 128 11.34 8.40 9.20
C ALA A 128 11.61 7.30 8.15
N ALA A 129 10.57 6.77 7.51
CA ALA A 129 10.71 5.84 6.40
C ALA A 129 11.28 6.53 5.16
N LEU A 130 10.81 7.74 4.83
CA LEU A 130 11.29 8.53 3.70
C LEU A 130 12.77 8.83 3.77
N THR A 131 13.30 9.21 4.94
CA THR A 131 14.74 9.46 5.07
C THR A 131 15.55 8.21 4.74
N ARG A 132 15.12 7.03 5.22
CA ARG A 132 15.74 5.74 4.87
C ARG A 132 15.57 5.40 3.39
N TYR A 133 14.45 5.79 2.80
CA TYR A 133 14.15 5.57 1.39
C TYR A 133 15.03 6.44 0.47
N TYR A 134 15.25 7.72 0.83
CA TYR A 134 16.17 8.61 0.14
C TYR A 134 17.62 8.09 0.21
N LEU A 135 18.06 7.65 1.40
CA LEU A 135 19.38 7.02 1.58
C LEU A 135 19.53 5.74 0.75
N ALA A 136 18.42 5.06 0.48
CA ALA A 136 18.38 3.87 -0.36
C ALA A 136 18.42 4.16 -1.88
N GLY A 137 18.54 5.43 -2.28
CA GLY A 137 18.61 5.84 -3.67
C GLY A 137 17.28 6.24 -4.29
N TYR A 138 16.20 6.37 -3.50
CA TYR A 138 15.02 7.08 -3.97
C TYR A 138 15.38 8.54 -4.19
N SER A 139 15.02 9.08 -5.34
CA SER A 139 15.03 10.51 -5.58
C SER A 139 13.65 10.86 -6.10
N ALA A 140 12.99 11.82 -5.47
CA ALA A 140 11.75 12.40 -5.95
C ALA A 140 12.05 13.20 -7.22
N LYS A 141 12.43 12.51 -8.29
CA LYS A 141 12.51 13.11 -9.62
C LYS A 141 11.08 13.48 -9.94
N LYS A 142 10.77 14.77 -9.76
CA LYS A 142 9.52 15.42 -10.14
C LYS A 142 9.07 14.77 -11.43
N THR A 143 8.02 13.94 -11.35
CA THR A 143 7.62 13.07 -12.45
C THR A 143 7.11 13.97 -13.57
N SER A 144 8.02 14.36 -14.46
CA SER A 144 7.69 14.51 -15.87
C SER A 144 7.11 13.17 -16.34
N PRO A 145 6.07 13.18 -17.18
CA PRO A 145 5.39 11.99 -17.66
C PRO A 145 6.38 10.96 -18.24
N PRO A 146 6.00 9.67 -18.31
CA PRO A 146 6.89 8.58 -18.72
C PRO A 146 7.63 8.97 -19.99
N PRO A 147 8.91 8.55 -20.17
CA PRO A 147 9.58 8.74 -21.45
C PRO A 147 8.77 7.94 -22.47
N ALA A 148 7.89 8.63 -23.19
CA ALA A 148 7.45 8.22 -24.49
C ALA A 148 8.72 7.80 -25.20
N ALA A 149 8.77 6.54 -25.62
CA ALA A 149 9.85 5.95 -26.37
C ALA A 149 10.40 7.04 -27.31
N LYS A 150 11.64 7.48 -27.05
CA LYS A 150 12.38 8.28 -28.01
C LYS A 150 12.53 7.38 -29.22
N LYS A 151 11.55 7.41 -30.12
CA LYS A 151 11.75 7.09 -31.52
C LYS A 151 12.94 7.93 -31.91
N THR A 152 14.02 7.26 -32.27
CA THR A 152 15.16 7.82 -32.97
C THR A 152 14.63 8.60 -34.16
N ALA A 153 14.43 9.89 -33.98
CA ALA A 153 14.24 10.83 -35.06
C ALA A 153 15.64 11.07 -35.64
N THR A 154 16.02 10.24 -36.58
CA THR A 154 17.06 10.57 -37.55
C THR A 154 16.53 11.78 -38.32
N THR A 155 17.05 12.96 -38.01
CA THR A 155 16.77 14.20 -38.73
C THR A 155 17.39 14.08 -40.12
N THR A 156 16.65 13.53 -41.07
CA THR A 156 16.88 13.77 -42.50
C THR A 156 16.33 15.16 -42.81
N SER A 157 17.22 16.07 -43.15
CA SER A 157 16.92 17.38 -43.69
C SER A 157 16.40 17.22 -45.12
N GLU A 158 15.09 17.14 -45.30
CA GLU A 158 14.46 17.29 -46.61
C GLU A 158 13.52 18.52 -46.58
N PRO A 159 13.70 19.48 -47.49
CA PRO A 159 12.94 20.72 -47.50
C PRO A 159 11.49 20.45 -47.96
N PRO A 160 10.47 21.04 -47.31
CA PRO A 160 9.09 20.82 -47.72
C PRO A 160 8.78 21.56 -49.03
N LEU A 161 8.35 20.81 -50.04
CA LEU A 161 7.69 21.34 -51.25
C LEU A 161 6.39 22.08 -50.85
N PRO A 162 6.06 23.20 -51.50
CA PRO A 162 4.89 24.02 -51.16
C PRO A 162 3.59 23.30 -51.53
N ALA A 163 2.71 23.09 -50.55
CA ALA A 163 1.36 22.61 -50.79
C ALA A 163 0.50 23.72 -51.45
N PRO A 164 -0.31 23.41 -52.49
CA PRO A 164 -1.17 24.39 -53.12
C PRO A 164 -2.37 24.73 -52.22
N ARG A 165 -2.56 26.04 -51.97
CA ARG A 165 -3.73 26.61 -51.31
C ARG A 165 -4.93 26.60 -52.28
N PHE A 166 -5.85 25.67 -52.05
CA PHE A 166 -7.23 25.74 -52.54
C PHE A 166 -8.08 25.28 -51.35
N GLY A 167 -8.73 26.15 -50.58
CA GLY A 167 -9.86 26.98 -50.98
C GLY A 167 -10.92 26.76 -49.88
N ALA A 168 -11.09 27.72 -48.99
CA ALA A 168 -12.35 27.85 -48.23
C ALA A 168 -13.43 28.32 -49.23
N PRO A 169 -14.71 27.94 -49.10
CA PRO A 169 -15.55 28.27 -47.93
C PRO A 169 -16.40 27.05 -47.48
N ARG A 170 -17.04 27.01 -46.32
CA ARG A 170 -18.31 27.71 -46.08
C ARG A 170 -18.82 27.34 -44.69
N VAL A 171 -19.34 28.36 -44.02
CA VAL A 171 -20.08 28.35 -42.76
C VAL A 171 -21.25 27.38 -42.81
N GLU A 172 -21.40 26.53 -41.80
CA GLU A 172 -22.70 25.97 -41.43
C GLU A 172 -22.84 25.96 -39.91
N ASP A 173 -23.62 26.93 -39.45
CA ASP A 173 -24.05 27.15 -38.07
C ASP A 173 -24.77 25.91 -37.51
N SER A 174 -24.24 25.34 -36.43
CA SER A 174 -25.01 24.43 -35.58
C SER A 174 -25.55 25.20 -34.37
N PRO A 175 -26.88 25.36 -34.22
CA PRO A 175 -27.46 25.97 -33.03
C PRO A 175 -27.37 25.03 -31.82
N PRO A 176 -27.21 25.57 -30.58
CA PRO A 176 -27.17 24.78 -29.36
C PRO A 176 -28.56 24.19 -29.01
N PRO A 177 -28.61 23.02 -28.35
CA PRO A 177 -29.86 22.44 -27.89
C PRO A 177 -30.53 23.32 -26.82
N ILE A 178 -31.80 23.65 -27.09
CA ILE A 178 -32.70 24.42 -26.22
C ILE A 178 -32.95 23.65 -24.92
N VAL A 179 -32.71 24.35 -23.81
CA VAL A 179 -33.09 23.95 -22.45
C VAL A 179 -34.62 23.94 -22.35
N ALA A 180 -35.21 22.80 -22.02
CA ALA A 180 -36.59 22.72 -21.56
C ALA A 180 -36.62 22.73 -20.02
N PRO A 181 -37.25 23.71 -19.35
CA PRO A 181 -37.56 23.63 -17.93
C PRO A 181 -38.84 22.79 -17.74
N VAL A 182 -38.74 21.69 -17.02
CA VAL A 182 -39.89 20.84 -16.62
C VAL A 182 -40.21 21.07 -15.13
N PRO A 183 -41.51 21.08 -14.74
CA PRO A 183 -42.06 21.97 -13.73
C PRO A 183 -41.81 21.62 -12.25
N LYS A 184 -41.83 22.67 -11.41
CA LYS A 184 -42.01 22.59 -9.96
C LYS A 184 -43.37 21.99 -9.64
N GLU A 185 -43.38 20.81 -9.04
CA GLU A 185 -44.57 20.25 -8.39
C GLU A 185 -44.76 20.91 -7.01
N ALA A 186 -45.98 21.38 -6.77
CA ALA A 186 -46.38 22.20 -5.63
C ALA A 186 -46.69 21.34 -4.38
N PRO A 187 -46.67 21.94 -3.17
CA PRO A 187 -46.90 21.22 -1.92
C PRO A 187 -48.41 21.09 -1.62
N GLY A 188 -48.96 19.88 -1.67
CA GLY A 188 -50.28 19.52 -1.13
C GLY A 188 -50.10 18.76 0.20
N THR A 189 -50.25 19.40 1.36
CA THR A 189 -51.50 19.63 2.13
C THR A 189 -52.08 18.36 2.80
N ARG A 190 -51.86 18.31 4.13
CA ARG A 190 -52.71 17.83 5.24
C ARG A 190 -53.31 16.41 5.22
N GLY A 191 -53.01 15.69 6.30
CA GLY A 191 -53.94 14.76 6.95
C GLY A 191 -53.53 14.54 8.42
N PRO A 192 -54.35 14.94 9.41
CA PRO A 192 -54.18 14.51 10.80
C PRO A 192 -54.93 13.19 11.02
N SER A 193 -54.23 12.15 11.45
CA SER A 193 -54.86 10.92 11.98
C SER A 193 -54.49 10.76 13.44
N LEU A 194 -55.31 11.38 14.29
CA LEU A 194 -55.70 10.83 15.59
C LEU A 194 -56.20 9.40 15.40
N PHE A 195 -55.86 8.47 16.28
CA PHE A 195 -56.70 7.36 16.73
C PHE A 195 -56.05 6.65 17.94
N PRO A 196 -56.82 5.88 18.73
CA PRO A 196 -57.07 6.12 20.15
C PRO A 196 -56.14 5.37 21.11
#